data_AF-A0A1H3C8H9-F1
#
_entry.id   AF-A0A1H3C8H9-F1
#
_cell.length_a   1.000
_cell.length_b   1.000
_cell.length_c   1.000
_cell.angle_alpha   90.00
_cell.angle_beta   90.00
_cell.angle_gamma   90.00
#
_symmetry.space_group_name_H-M   'P 1'
#
loop_
_entity.id
_entity.type
_entity.pdbx_description
1 polymer ?
#
loop_
_entity_poly.entity_id
_entity_poly.type
_entity_poly.pdbx_seq_one_letter_code
_entity_poly.pdbx_strand_id
1 'polypeptide(L)'
;MKNFKILSLVLVFTTFCFMSCSSGSSPSDVVKKSYELIKKKNYEAVAKLYVKKNGEKLSEDEAKKIEGLLGMASKEIEKKGGYKGITIDSEEISEDGNSATVKHTIEYDNGKSNSETSKLLKVDGKWFILFTMN
;
A
#
# COMPACT_ATOMS: atom_id res chain seq x y z
N MET A 1 -29.10 -2.06 46.12
CA MET A 1 -27.99 -2.89 45.59
C MET A 1 -28.12 -2.97 44.07
N LYS A 2 -27.02 -2.66 43.38
CA LYS A 2 -26.69 -2.98 41.96
C LYS A 2 -27.47 -2.25 40.85
N ASN A 3 -27.00 -1.02 40.63
CA ASN A 3 -26.81 -0.34 39.35
C ASN A 3 -26.62 -1.29 38.15
N PHE A 4 -27.48 -1.19 37.13
CA PHE A 4 -27.29 -1.84 35.83
C PHE A 4 -27.09 -0.77 34.75
N LYS A 5 -25.83 -0.35 34.59
CA LYS A 5 -25.36 0.31 33.38
C LYS A 5 -25.04 -0.79 32.38
N ILE A 6 -25.73 -0.87 31.25
CA ILE A 6 -25.14 -1.33 29.99
C ILE A 6 -25.73 -0.48 28.86
N LEU A 7 -24.89 0.46 28.44
CA LEU A 7 -24.93 1.16 27.17
C LEU A 7 -24.54 0.13 26.10
N SER A 8 -25.48 -0.34 25.29
CA SER A 8 -25.19 -1.14 24.10
C SER A 8 -26.29 -0.98 23.08
N LEU A 9 -26.11 0.02 22.22
CA LEU A 9 -26.67 0.02 20.88
C LEU A 9 -25.49 0.28 19.94
N VAL A 10 -24.63 -0.72 19.80
CA VAL A 10 -23.60 -0.77 18.76
C VAL A 10 -24.34 -1.02 17.45
N LEU A 11 -24.42 0.03 16.64
CA LEU A 11 -25.00 0.01 15.31
C LEU A 11 -24.15 -0.90 14.41
N VAL A 12 -24.83 -1.92 13.88
CA VAL A 12 -24.38 -2.87 12.86
C VAL A 12 -23.96 -2.13 11.59
N PHE A 13 -22.77 -2.43 11.06
CA PHE A 13 -22.49 -2.48 9.62
C PHE A 13 -21.43 -3.55 9.36
N THR A 14 -21.80 -4.82 9.53
CA THR A 14 -21.09 -5.95 8.92
C THR A 14 -21.46 -6.00 7.44
N THR A 15 -20.85 -5.12 6.63
CA THR A 15 -20.79 -5.31 5.18
C THR A 15 -19.72 -6.36 4.89
N PHE A 16 -20.15 -7.62 5.00
CA PHE A 16 -19.51 -8.75 4.36
C PHE A 16 -19.66 -8.56 2.84
N CYS A 17 -18.78 -7.75 2.23
CA CYS A 17 -18.73 -7.60 0.79
C CYS A 17 -18.24 -8.92 0.18
N PHE A 18 -19.17 -9.77 -0.24
CA PHE A 18 -18.94 -10.75 -1.29
C PHE A 18 -18.59 -10.00 -2.58
N MET A 19 -17.32 -9.63 -2.75
CA MET A 19 -16.84 -9.18 -4.05
C MET A 19 -16.54 -10.41 -4.89
N SER A 20 -17.52 -10.70 -5.75
CA SER A 20 -17.35 -11.33 -7.04
C SER A 20 -15.93 -11.15 -7.59
N CYS A 21 -15.31 -12.27 -7.90
CA CYS A 21 -14.06 -12.35 -8.65
C CYS A 21 -14.24 -11.64 -10.00
N SER A 22 -13.73 -10.42 -10.10
CA SER A 22 -13.46 -9.78 -11.38
C SER A 22 -12.00 -9.33 -11.35
N SER A 23 -11.10 -10.28 -11.63
CA SER A 23 -9.68 -10.17 -12.04
C SER A 23 -8.98 -8.79 -11.91
N GLY A 24 -9.10 -8.13 -10.77
CA GLY A 24 -8.57 -6.81 -10.49
C GLY A 24 -7.95 -6.84 -9.10
N SER A 25 -6.64 -6.65 -9.02
CA SER A 25 -5.89 -6.57 -7.75
C SER A 25 -6.45 -5.44 -6.89
N SER A 26 -6.71 -5.67 -5.61
CA SER A 26 -7.10 -4.62 -4.66
C SER A 26 -5.97 -3.56 -4.50
N PRO A 27 -6.26 -2.36 -3.99
CA PRO A 27 -5.21 -1.40 -3.64
C PRO A 27 -4.11 -2.01 -2.76
N SER A 28 -4.49 -2.78 -1.75
CA SER A 28 -3.60 -3.50 -0.84
C SER A 28 -2.75 -4.54 -1.55
N ASP A 29 -3.29 -5.25 -2.55
CA ASP A 29 -2.52 -6.20 -3.33
C ASP A 29 -1.43 -5.51 -4.15
N VAL A 30 -1.70 -4.32 -4.68
CA VAL A 30 -0.70 -3.51 -5.39
C VAL A 30 0.42 -3.08 -4.44
N VAL A 31 0.06 -2.66 -3.22
CA VAL A 31 1.05 -2.32 -2.18
C VAL A 31 1.88 -3.55 -1.80
N LYS A 32 1.26 -4.69 -1.46
CA LYS A 32 2.01 -5.93 -1.15
C LYS A 32 2.95 -6.32 -2.28
N LYS A 33 2.45 -6.28 -3.53
CA LYS A 33 3.22 -6.60 -4.73
C LYS A 33 4.41 -5.66 -4.93
N SER A 34 4.29 -4.38 -4.61
CA SER A 34 5.42 -3.46 -4.70
C SER A 34 6.56 -3.89 -3.77
N TYR A 35 6.25 -4.24 -2.51
CA TYR A 35 7.25 -4.75 -1.57
C TYR A 35 7.81 -6.12 -1.95
N GLU A 36 7.01 -7.02 -2.52
CA GLU A 36 7.52 -8.29 -3.06
C GLU A 36 8.52 -8.09 -4.19
N LEU A 37 8.25 -7.13 -5.10
CA LEU A 37 9.14 -6.78 -6.18
C LEU A 37 10.43 -6.10 -5.68
N ILE A 38 10.33 -5.24 -4.65
CA ILE A 38 11.49 -4.68 -3.95
C ILE A 38 12.35 -5.79 -3.36
N LYS A 39 11.75 -6.77 -2.67
CA LYS A 39 12.47 -7.94 -2.12
C LYS A 39 13.18 -8.75 -3.21
N LYS A 40 12.57 -8.85 -4.40
CA LYS A 40 13.15 -9.48 -5.60
C LYS A 40 14.15 -8.57 -6.35
N LYS A 41 14.43 -7.37 -5.84
CA LYS A 41 15.29 -6.34 -6.46
C LYS A 41 14.85 -5.95 -7.88
N ASN A 42 13.57 -6.14 -8.20
CA ASN A 42 12.99 -5.80 -9.49
C ASN A 42 12.43 -4.38 -9.46
N TYR A 43 13.33 -3.40 -9.31
CA TYR A 43 12.94 -2.00 -9.10
C TYR A 43 12.23 -1.39 -10.31
N GLU A 44 12.58 -1.82 -11.53
CA GLU A 44 11.90 -1.41 -12.76
C GLU A 44 10.41 -1.77 -12.71
N ALA A 45 10.09 -3.00 -12.28
CA ALA A 45 8.70 -3.41 -12.13
C ALA A 45 7.99 -2.66 -11.00
N VAL A 46 8.70 -2.26 -9.94
CA VAL A 46 8.14 -1.40 -8.88
C VAL A 46 7.81 -0.03 -9.44
N ALA A 47 8.72 0.61 -10.20
CA ALA A 47 8.49 1.92 -10.79
C ALA A 47 7.25 1.93 -11.71
N LYS A 48 6.99 0.83 -12.42
CA LYS A 48 5.77 0.66 -13.26
C LYS A 48 4.46 0.57 -12.46
N LEU A 49 4.51 0.35 -11.15
CA LEU A 49 3.33 0.41 -10.28
C LEU A 49 2.99 1.84 -9.85
N TYR A 50 3.84 2.82 -10.16
CA TYR A 50 3.61 4.21 -9.79
C TYR A 50 3.05 5.04 -10.94
N VAL A 51 2.17 5.98 -10.60
CA VAL A 51 1.63 7.01 -11.49
C VAL A 51 1.69 8.37 -10.82
N LYS A 52 1.62 9.43 -11.61
CA LYS A 52 1.50 10.81 -11.15
C LYS A 52 0.11 11.06 -10.55
N LYS A 53 -0.03 12.18 -9.84
CA LYS A 53 -1.31 12.62 -9.26
C LYS A 53 -2.43 12.78 -10.28
N ASN A 54 -2.11 13.05 -11.54
CA ASN A 54 -3.06 13.15 -12.65
C ASN A 54 -3.34 11.80 -13.35
N GLY A 55 -2.79 10.69 -12.85
CA GLY A 55 -2.95 9.35 -13.44
C GLY A 55 -2.01 9.03 -14.59
N GLU A 56 -1.17 9.97 -15.02
CA GLU A 56 -0.16 9.69 -16.04
C GLU A 56 0.94 8.78 -15.51
N LYS A 57 1.51 7.96 -16.41
CA LYS A 57 2.71 7.18 -16.09
C LYS A 57 3.88 8.11 -15.80
N LEU A 58 4.81 7.62 -15.00
CA LEU A 58 6.08 8.30 -14.78
C LEU A 58 6.87 8.40 -16.09
N SER A 59 7.62 9.49 -16.26
CA SER A 59 8.64 9.57 -17.31
C SER A 59 9.75 8.56 -17.03
N GLU A 60 10.57 8.28 -18.05
CA GLU A 60 11.73 7.39 -17.88
C GLU A 60 12.70 7.91 -16.80
N ASP A 61 12.91 9.22 -16.72
CA ASP A 61 13.76 9.83 -15.71
C ASP A 61 13.18 9.70 -14.30
N GLU A 62 11.86 9.87 -14.14
CA GLU A 62 11.18 9.67 -12.86
C GLU A 62 11.21 8.20 -12.43
N ALA A 63 11.00 7.27 -13.37
CA ALA A 63 11.11 5.84 -13.12
C ALA A 63 12.53 5.45 -12.68
N LYS A 64 13.56 5.90 -13.42
CA LYS A 64 14.97 5.68 -13.06
C LYS A 64 15.32 6.26 -11.69
N LYS A 65 14.76 7.43 -11.35
CA LYS A 65 14.94 8.03 -10.03
C LYS A 65 14.35 7.15 -8.93
N ILE A 66 13.15 6.61 -9.11
CA ILE A 66 12.54 5.66 -8.18
C ILE A 66 13.39 4.40 -8.06
N GLU A 67 13.86 3.85 -9.17
CA GLU A 67 14.74 2.67 -9.16
C GLU A 67 16.02 2.91 -8.35
N GLY A 68 16.67 4.05 -8.54
CA GLY A 68 17.84 4.46 -7.77
C GLY A 68 17.55 4.62 -6.28
N LEU A 69 16.43 5.27 -5.93
CA LEU A 69 15.99 5.44 -4.54
C LEU A 69 15.69 4.10 -3.88
N LEU A 70 14.96 3.20 -4.55
CA LEU A 70 14.66 1.86 -4.06
C LEU A 70 15.92 1.01 -3.91
N GLY A 71 16.87 1.14 -4.83
CA GLY A 71 18.17 0.46 -4.75
C GLY A 71 18.99 0.92 -3.54
N MET A 72 19.00 2.22 -3.25
CA MET A 72 19.66 2.77 -2.05
C MET A 72 18.93 2.34 -0.77
N ALA A 73 17.61 2.49 -0.73
CA ALA A 73 16.79 2.09 0.42
C ALA A 73 16.94 0.60 0.72
N SER A 74 16.91 -0.26 -0.31
CA SER A 74 17.09 -1.71 -0.14
C SER A 74 18.45 -2.05 0.47
N LYS A 75 19.54 -1.42 0.00
CA LYS A 75 20.88 -1.60 0.58
C LYS A 75 20.95 -1.15 2.04
N GLU A 76 20.28 -0.04 2.39
CA GLU A 76 20.22 0.42 3.77
C GLU A 76 19.40 -0.51 4.67
N ILE A 77 18.29 -1.05 4.16
CA ILE A 77 17.45 -2.02 4.87
C ILE A 77 18.22 -3.32 5.10
N GLU A 78 18.93 -3.82 4.08
CA GLU A 78 19.83 -4.98 4.19
C GLU A 78 20.89 -4.77 5.28
N LYS A 79 21.53 -3.59 5.33
CA LYS A 79 22.49 -3.23 6.40
C LYS A 79 21.87 -3.16 7.79
N LYS A 80 20.58 -2.82 7.89
CA LYS A 80 19.87 -2.64 9.16
C LYS A 80 19.21 -3.93 9.67
N GLY A 81 19.48 -5.07 9.05
CA GLY A 81 19.01 -6.39 9.49
C GLY A 81 18.19 -7.13 8.46
N GLY A 82 17.68 -6.46 7.43
CA GLY A 82 16.84 -7.08 6.40
C GLY A 82 15.36 -6.73 6.52
N TYR A 83 14.63 -7.09 5.47
CA TYR A 83 13.18 -6.91 5.35
C TYR A 83 12.47 -8.22 5.67
N LYS A 84 11.59 -8.18 6.68
CA LYS A 84 10.80 -9.33 7.09
C LYS A 84 9.50 -9.44 6.30
N GLY A 85 8.74 -8.35 6.23
CA GLY A 85 7.41 -8.37 5.60
C GLY A 85 6.64 -7.06 5.70
N ILE A 86 5.41 -7.09 5.19
CA ILE A 86 4.43 -6.01 5.26
C ILE A 86 3.11 -6.56 5.79
N THR A 87 2.52 -5.82 6.72
CA THR A 87 1.16 -6.04 7.23
C THR A 87 0.29 -4.88 6.77
N ILE A 88 -0.91 -5.19 6.25
CA ILE A 88 -1.89 -4.16 5.90
C ILE A 88 -2.72 -3.85 7.14
N ASP A 89 -2.72 -2.57 7.53
CA ASP A 89 -3.43 -2.10 8.73
C ASP A 89 -4.87 -1.69 8.37
N SER A 90 -5.04 -1.00 7.25
CA SER A 90 -6.35 -0.60 6.74
C SER A 90 -6.31 -0.29 5.25
N GLU A 91 -7.41 -0.54 4.55
CA GLU A 91 -7.66 -0.08 3.18
C GLU A 91 -8.96 0.70 3.16
N GLU A 92 -8.91 1.93 2.65
CA GLU A 92 -10.08 2.78 2.46
C GLU A 92 -10.14 3.22 0.99
N ILE A 93 -11.21 2.85 0.31
CA ILE A 93 -11.48 3.28 -1.07
C ILE A 93 -12.47 4.44 -1.01
N SER A 94 -12.21 5.52 -1.74
CA SER A 94 -13.11 6.67 -1.79
C SER A 94 -14.47 6.31 -2.38
N GLU A 95 -15.49 7.11 -2.05
CA GLU A 95 -16.87 6.89 -2.54
C GLU A 95 -16.96 6.89 -4.08
N ASP A 96 -16.09 7.63 -4.77
CA ASP A 96 -16.01 7.65 -6.24
C ASP A 96 -15.37 6.38 -6.84
N GLY A 97 -14.83 5.49 -6.00
CA GLY A 97 -14.20 4.23 -6.41
C GLY A 97 -12.87 4.38 -7.15
N ASN A 98 -12.31 5.60 -7.24
CA ASN A 98 -11.14 5.91 -8.07
C ASN A 98 -9.88 6.18 -7.27
N SER A 99 -9.98 6.48 -5.98
CA SER A 99 -8.81 6.66 -5.11
C SER A 99 -8.87 5.72 -3.92
N ALA A 100 -7.71 5.42 -3.35
CA ALA A 100 -7.64 4.62 -2.14
C ALA A 100 -6.47 5.06 -1.26
N THR A 101 -6.64 4.87 0.04
CA THR A 101 -5.59 5.03 1.05
C THR A 101 -5.37 3.70 1.73
N VAL A 102 -4.15 3.19 1.64
CA VAL A 102 -3.72 1.97 2.31
C VAL A 102 -2.72 2.35 3.39
N LYS A 103 -3.03 2.00 4.64
CA LYS A 103 -2.09 2.09 5.76
C LYS A 103 -1.47 0.72 5.96
N HIS A 104 -0.16 0.68 6.10
CA HIS A 104 0.55 -0.57 6.25
C HIS A 104 1.79 -0.41 7.12
N THR A 105 2.13 -1.49 7.79
CA THR A 105 3.29 -1.56 8.65
C THR A 105 4.35 -2.44 8.00
N ILE A 106 5.54 -1.87 7.84
CA ILE A 106 6.74 -2.58 7.37
C ILE A 106 7.42 -3.17 8.59
N GLU A 107 7.70 -4.47 8.55
CA GLU A 107 8.47 -5.17 9.58
C GLU A 107 9.89 -5.47 9.08
N TYR A 108 10.87 -5.18 9.93
CA TYR A 108 12.28 -5.46 9.69
C TYR A 108 12.75 -6.62 10.59
N ASP A 109 13.76 -7.36 10.16
CA ASP A 109 14.28 -8.53 10.90
C ASP A 109 14.95 -8.13 12.24
N ASN A 110 15.32 -6.86 12.40
CA ASN A 110 15.84 -6.32 13.66
C ASN A 110 14.74 -6.06 14.72
N GLY A 111 13.49 -6.47 14.45
CA GLY A 111 12.34 -6.28 15.35
C GLY A 111 11.72 -4.88 15.32
N LYS A 112 12.26 -3.96 14.51
CA LYS A 112 11.64 -2.64 14.30
C LYS A 112 10.52 -2.72 13.28
N SER A 113 9.60 -1.77 13.37
CA SER A 113 8.54 -1.58 12.39
C SER A 113 8.33 -0.10 12.09
N ASN A 114 7.91 0.20 10.86
CA ASN A 114 7.51 1.55 10.44
C ASN A 114 6.10 1.49 9.85
N SER A 115 5.22 2.35 10.34
CA SER A 115 3.89 2.52 9.73
C SER A 115 3.99 3.58 8.64
N GLU A 116 3.48 3.23 7.46
CA GLU A 116 3.49 4.03 6.25
C GLU A 116 2.06 4.15 5.71
N THR A 117 1.84 5.17 4.88
CA THR A 117 0.56 5.36 4.19
C THR A 117 0.81 5.51 2.71
N SER A 118 0.26 4.60 1.92
CA SER A 118 0.27 4.65 0.46
C SER A 118 -1.07 5.17 -0.05
N LYS A 119 -1.00 6.19 -0.91
CA LYS A 119 -2.17 6.65 -1.68
C LYS A 119 -2.15 5.97 -3.04
N LEU A 120 -3.30 5.56 -3.52
CA LEU A 120 -3.46 4.89 -4.80
C LEU A 120 -4.52 5.58 -5.65
N LEU A 121 -4.36 5.45 -6.96
CA LEU A 121 -5.28 5.95 -7.96
C LEU A 121 -5.60 4.83 -8.94
N LYS A 122 -6.88 4.71 -9.29
CA LYS A 122 -7.37 3.78 -10.29
C LYS A 122 -7.29 4.43 -11.66
N VAL A 123 -6.53 3.85 -12.56
CA VAL A 123 -6.37 4.29 -13.95
C VAL A 123 -6.73 3.11 -14.86
N ASP A 124 -7.69 3.30 -15.76
CA ASP A 124 -8.18 2.26 -16.68
C ASP A 124 -8.55 0.94 -15.98
N GLY A 125 -9.21 1.03 -14.82
CA GLY A 125 -9.63 -0.13 -14.04
C GLY A 125 -8.53 -0.79 -13.20
N LYS A 126 -7.29 -0.31 -13.25
CA LYS A 126 -6.14 -0.85 -12.51
C LYS A 126 -5.66 0.12 -11.44
N TRP A 127 -5.27 -0.40 -10.29
CA TRP A 127 -4.74 0.40 -9.20
C TRP A 127 -3.24 0.65 -9.35
N PHE A 128 -2.83 1.88 -9.08
CA PHE A 128 -1.45 2.33 -9.10
C PHE A 128 -1.15 3.13 -7.85
N ILE A 129 0.10 3.08 -7.38
CA ILE A 129 0.55 3.88 -6.25
C ILE A 129 0.81 5.30 -6.75
N LEU A 130 0.29 6.30 -6.04
CA LEU A 130 0.58 7.68 -6.34
C LEU A 130 2.01 8.01 -5.96
N PHE A 131 2.77 8.49 -6.95
CA PHE A 131 4.08 9.05 -6.70
C PHE A 131 3.95 10.41 -6.01
N THR A 132 4.31 10.44 -4.73
CA THR A 132 4.41 11.67 -3.94
C THR A 132 5.87 11.95 -3.62
N MET A 133 6.47 12.89 -4.34
CA MET A 133 7.69 13.54 -3.84
C MET A 133 7.28 14.44 -2.69
N ASN A 134 7.75 14.12 -1.50
CA ASN A 134 7.65 14.98 -0.33
C ASN A 134 8.87 15.90 -0.26
#